data_AF-A0A1J0AFH3-F1
#
_entry.id   AF-A0A1J0AFH3-F1
#
_cell.length_a   1.000
_cell.length_b   1.000
_cell.length_c   1.000
_cell.angle_alpha   90.00
_cell.angle_beta   90.00
_cell.angle_gamma   90.00
#
_symmetry.space_group_name_H-M   'P 1'
#
loop_
_entity.id
_entity.type
_entity.pdbx_description
1 polymer ?
#
loop_
_entity_poly.entity_id
_entity_poly.type
_entity_poly.pdbx_seq_one_letter_code
_entity_poly.pdbx_strand_id
1 'polypeptide(L)' 'MAAEMYLGQQVRVCCLKDRVGSEVGKKLGQVGVVSDMRVVDGKGIGLIVRFNDQSQTWFFLEELEPAFQLH' A
#
# COMPACT_ATOMS: atom_id res chain seq x y z
N MET A 1 2.14 4.79 20.12
CA MET A 1 2.07 3.41 19.64
C MET A 1 2.27 3.48 18.14
N ALA A 2 3.45 3.08 17.65
CA ALA A 2 3.73 3.12 16.22
C ALA A 2 2.80 2.12 15.52
N ALA A 3 2.08 2.55 14.50
CA ALA A 3 1.28 1.64 13.69
C ALA A 3 2.24 0.72 12.94
N GLU A 4 2.50 -0.47 13.50
CA GLU A 4 3.22 -1.52 12.82
C GLU A 4 2.31 -2.08 11.73
N MET A 5 2.60 -1.77 10.47
CA MET A 5 1.93 -2.42 9.34
C MET A 5 2.46 -3.85 9.21
N TYR A 6 1.57 -4.83 9.26
CA TYR A 6 1.91 -6.25 9.19
C TYR A 6 1.42 -6.91 7.90
N LEU A 7 2.05 -8.03 7.54
CA LEU A 7 1.64 -8.88 6.42
C LEU A 7 0.23 -9.44 6.69
N GLY A 8 -0.67 -9.32 5.72
CA GLY A 8 -2.08 -9.67 5.84
C GLY A 8 -2.99 -8.53 6.29
N GLN A 9 -2.45 -7.34 6.57
CA GLN A 9 -3.24 -6.18 6.96
C GLN A 9 -3.96 -5.54 5.76
N GLN A 10 -5.21 -5.11 5.97
CA GLN A 10 -5.93 -4.28 5.00
C GLN A 10 -5.44 -2.84 5.05
N VAL A 11 -5.11 -2.32 3.87
CA VAL A 11 -4.56 -0.98 3.68
C VAL A 11 -5.28 -0.30 2.53
N ARG A 12 -5.44 1.01 2.63
CA ARG A 12 -6.07 1.84 1.60
C ARG A 12 -5.03 2.77 0.99
N VAL A 13 -5.06 2.87 -0.34
CA VAL A 13 -4.25 3.86 -1.06
C VAL A 13 -4.93 5.21 -0.90
N CYS A 14 -4.34 6.15 -0.16
CA CYS A 14 -4.97 7.46 0.07
C CYS A 14 -4.27 8.61 -0.64
N CYS A 15 -2.95 8.52 -0.82
CA CYS A 15 -2.19 9.49 -1.60
C CYS A 15 -1.21 8.76 -2.51
N LEU A 16 -1.04 9.27 -3.73
CA LEU A 16 -0.03 8.80 -4.67
C LEU A 16 0.82 9.99 -5.09
N LYS A 17 2.13 9.80 -5.26
CA LYS A 17 2.98 10.86 -5.81
C LYS A 17 2.61 11.16 -7.25
N ASP A 18 2.80 12.42 -7.66
CA ASP A 18 2.51 12.94 -9.01
C ASP A 18 3.11 12.12 -10.16
N ARG A 19 4.20 11.39 -9.89
CA ARG A 19 4.90 10.52 -10.85
C ARG A 19 4.57 9.03 -10.71
N VAL A 20 3.32 8.67 -10.45
CA VAL A 20 2.88 7.27 -10.52
C VAL A 20 2.35 6.94 -11.91
N GLY A 21 2.59 5.72 -12.39
CA GLY A 21 2.05 5.27 -13.67
C GLY A 21 0.52 5.28 -13.67
N SER A 22 -0.12 5.49 -14.84
CA SER A 22 -1.58 5.56 -14.98
C SER A 22 -2.33 4.36 -14.38
N GLU A 23 -1.72 3.18 -14.34
CA GLU A 23 -2.31 1.99 -13.70
C GLU A 23 -2.39 2.11 -12.18
N VAL A 24 -1.39 2.72 -11.57
CA VAL A 24 -1.31 2.95 -10.12
C VAL A 24 -2.30 4.05 -9.72
N GLY A 25 -2.41 5.11 -10.52
CA GLY A 25 -3.40 6.18 -10.32
C GLY A 25 -4.85 5.66 -10.25
N LYS A 26 -5.20 4.62 -11.02
CA LYS A 26 -6.51 3.96 -10.96
C LYS A 26 -6.77 3.22 -9.64
N LYS A 27 -5.72 2.93 -8.87
CA LYS A 27 -5.80 2.27 -7.55
C LYS A 27 -5.93 3.26 -6.40
N LEU A 28 -5.87 4.57 -6.67
CA LEU A 28 -6.15 5.60 -5.66
C LEU A 28 -7.53 5.40 -5.05
N GLY A 29 -7.61 5.37 -3.72
CA GLY A 29 -8.82 5.16 -2.97
C GLY A 29 -9.24 3.69 -2.81
N GLN A 30 -8.59 2.74 -3.49
CA GLN A 30 -8.87 1.31 -3.35
C GLN A 30 -8.26 0.74 -2.07
N VAL A 31 -8.92 -0.30 -1.55
CA VAL A 31 -8.45 -1.09 -0.40
C VAL A 31 -7.86 -2.39 -0.92
N GLY A 32 -6.68 -2.75 -0.42
CA GLY A 32 -6.04 -4.03 -0.68
C GLY A 32 -5.45 -4.63 0.58
N VAL A 33 -4.84 -5.80 0.43
CA VAL A 33 -4.21 -6.53 1.53
C VAL A 33 -2.70 -6.55 1.30
N VAL A 34 -1.92 -6.18 2.31
CA VAL A 34 -0.46 -6.30 2.26
C VAL A 34 -0.10 -7.78 2.18
N SER A 35 0.45 -8.22 1.05
CA SER A 35 0.89 -9.61 0.88
C SER A 35 2.38 -9.78 1.18
N ASP A 36 3.17 -8.75 0.90
CA ASP A 36 4.63 -8.80 1.04
C ASP A 36 5.22 -7.42 1.28
N MET A 37 6.51 -7.35 1.64
CA MET A 37 7.26 -6.10 1.82
C MET A 37 8.57 -6.18 1.07
N ARG A 38 8.94 -5.12 0.36
CA ARG A 38 10.15 -5.05 -0.45
C ARG A 38 10.91 -3.75 -0.20
N VAL A 39 12.21 -3.85 0.01
CA VAL A 39 13.09 -2.67 0.12
C VAL A 39 13.30 -2.05 -1.26
N VAL A 40 13.10 -0.73 -1.36
CA VAL A 40 13.25 0.04 -2.61
C VAL A 40 14.42 1.01 -2.45
N ASP A 41 15.45 0.79 -3.29
CA ASP A 41 16.57 1.71 -3.57
C ASP A 41 17.17 2.46 -2.37
N GLY A 42 17.36 1.73 -1.26
CA GLY A 42 18.13 2.18 -0.09
C GLY A 42 17.51 3.31 0.74
N LYS A 43 16.34 3.83 0.38
CA LYS A 43 15.67 4.96 1.08
C LYS A 43 14.30 4.64 1.66
N GLY A 44 13.69 3.51 1.30
CA GLY A 44 12.35 3.20 1.80
C GLY A 44 11.98 1.72 1.72
N ILE A 45 10.96 1.36 2.50
CA ILE A 45 10.29 0.06 2.45
C ILE A 45 9.00 0.27 1.64
N GLY A 46 8.86 -0.50 0.57
CA GLY A 46 7.62 -0.62 -0.18
C GLY A 46 6.80 -1.81 0.33
N LEU A 47 5.50 -1.65 0.43
CA LEU A 47 4.56 -2.71 0.75
C LEU A 47 3.90 -3.21 -0.54
N ILE A 48 3.93 -4.52 -0.76
CA ILE A 48 3.22 -5.18 -1.85
C ILE A 48 1.77 -5.37 -1.44
N VAL A 49 0.87 -4.66 -2.10
CA VAL A 49 -0.57 -4.72 -1.85
C VAL A 49 -1.23 -5.52 -2.95
N ARG A 50 -1.96 -6.56 -2.55
CA ARG A 50 -2.81 -7.38 -3.41
C ARG A 50 -4.23 -6.84 -3.36
N PHE A 51 -4.76 -6.53 -4.54
CA PHE A 51 -6.13 -6.04 -4.70
C PHE A 51 -7.05 -7.20 -5.06
N ASN A 52 -8.36 -6.96 -4.93
CA ASN A 52 -9.38 -7.97 -5.24
C ASN A 52 -9.39 -8.39 -6.72
N ASP A 53 -8.84 -7.55 -7.60
CA ASP A 53 -8.65 -7.82 -9.03
C ASP A 53 -7.53 -8.83 -9.33
N GLN A 54 -6.99 -9.51 -8.31
CA GLN A 54 -5.77 -10.36 -8.36
C GLN A 54 -4.49 -9.62 -8.74
N SER A 55 -4.60 -8.36 -9.16
CA SER A 55 -3.52 -7.44 -9.43
C SER A 55 -2.73 -7.11 -8.16
N GLN A 56 -1.40 -7.15 -8.27
CA GLN A 56 -0.46 -6.89 -7.18
C GLN A 56 0.39 -5.68 -7.52
N THR A 57 0.51 -4.72 -6.61
CA THR A 57 1.30 -3.51 -6.85
C THR A 57 1.97 -3.09 -5.55
N TRP A 58 3.21 -2.64 -5.65
CA TRP A 58 3.95 -2.13 -4.51
C TRP A 58 3.71 -0.62 -4.36
N PHE A 59 3.58 -0.17 -3.12
CA PHE A 59 3.40 1.24 -2.76
C PHE A 59 4.31 1.59 -1.60
N PHE A 60 4.56 2.88 -1.39
CA PHE A 60 5.30 3.31 -0.20
C PHE A 60 4.42 3.27 1.06
N LEU A 61 5.05 3.10 2.22
CA LEU A 61 4.36 3.15 3.50
C LEU A 61 3.61 4.48 3.72
N GLU A 62 4.17 5.59 3.22
CA GLU A 62 3.56 6.92 3.29
C GLU A 62 2.34 7.10 2.36
N GLU A 63 2.18 6.25 1.34
CA GLU A 63 1.07 6.29 0.38
C GLU A 63 -0.13 5.45 0.83
N LEU A 64 0.10 4.58 1.82
CA LEU A 64 -0.84 3.61 2.33
C LEU A 64 -1.30 4.01 3.73
N GLU A 65 -2.60 3.99 3.94
CA GLU A 65 -3.19 4.15 5.26
C GLU A 65 -3.75 2.81 5.76
N PRO A 66 -3.55 2.47 7.04
CA PRO A 66 -4.16 1.27 7.60
C PRO A 66 -5.68 1.43 7.54
N ALA A 67 -6.36 0.49 6.88
CA ALA A 67 -7.83 0.46 6.85
C ALA A 67 -8.42 -0.07 8.18
N PHE A 68 -7.57 -0.29 9.19
CA PHE A 68 -7.98 -0.83 10.48
C PHE A 68 -8.76 0.23 11.26
N GLN A 69 -10.07 0.09 11.22
CA GLN A 69 -10.99 0.76 12.13
C GLN A 69 -10.73 0.21 13.53
N LEU A 70 -10.40 1.11 14.48
CA LEU A 70 -10.26 0.78 15.90
C LEU A 70 -11.44 -0.09 16.38
N HIS A 71 -11.12 -1.18 17.10
CA HIS A 71 -11.94 -1.61 18.23
C HIS A 71 -11.17 -1.23 19.50
#